data_AF-A0A9D7NEE7-F1
#
_entry.id   AF-A0A9D7NEE7-F1
#
_cell.length_a   1.000
_cell.length_b   1.000
_cell.length_c   1.000
_cell.angle_alpha   90.00
_cell.angle_beta   90.00
_cell.angle_gamma   90.00
#
_symmetry.space_group_name_H-M   'P 1'
#
loop_
_entity.id
_entity.type
_entity.pdbx_description
1 polymer ?
#
loop_
_entity_poly.entity_id
_entity_poly.type
_entity_poly.pdbx_seq_one_letter_code
_entity_poly.pdbx_strand_id
1 'polypeptide(L)'
;MVLTHPMRGVKIYYTTDGRNPDGKAGIGKVYTQPIVVKTDQKIKYHAELDGWHASVLDSLEFKKARFVPDKFSLKIPANPKFLGGGDSVIFNLAKGAPNHTVNDGWLGFERAEHLDVECFFKNPAEVKKISIGTLLADNAYIVPPSSLEVWASNTPGQWEKIGTQSFPVPDGPQYGNRFYNCEVKPGKYAYLKIVAKPIPKLPSWHRGKGEPGWLFVDEVLIN
;
A
#
# COMPACT_ATOMS: atom_id res chain seq x y z
N MET A 1 13.16 -12.86 -0.58
CA MET A 1 12.17 -13.16 -1.65
C MET A 1 12.67 -14.32 -2.49
N VAL A 2 11.79 -15.26 -2.83
CA VAL A 2 12.08 -16.41 -3.71
C VAL A 2 11.19 -16.36 -4.95
N LEU A 3 11.79 -16.52 -6.14
CA LEU A 3 11.08 -16.66 -7.42
C LEU A 3 11.30 -18.08 -7.94
N THR A 4 10.22 -18.75 -8.36
CA THR A 4 10.29 -20.12 -8.88
C THR A 4 9.44 -20.26 -10.13
N HIS A 5 9.85 -21.13 -11.04
CA HIS A 5 9.08 -21.51 -12.21
C HIS A 5 8.98 -23.05 -12.31
N PRO A 6 7.80 -23.62 -12.59
CA PRO A 6 7.61 -25.08 -12.59
C PRO A 6 8.29 -25.78 -13.78
N MET A 7 8.45 -25.09 -14.91
CA MET A 7 9.13 -25.66 -16.09
C MET A 7 10.65 -25.61 -15.95
N ARG A 8 11.31 -26.74 -16.23
CA ARG A 8 12.78 -26.83 -16.30
C ARG A 8 13.34 -25.99 -17.44
N GLY A 9 14.55 -25.46 -17.26
CA GLY A 9 15.25 -24.66 -18.27
C GLY A 9 14.83 -23.20 -18.36
N VAL A 10 13.77 -22.80 -17.65
CA VAL A 10 13.30 -21.42 -17.61
C VAL A 10 14.26 -20.55 -16.78
N LYS A 11 14.61 -19.39 -17.34
CA LYS A 11 15.38 -18.34 -16.67
C LYS A 11 14.43 -17.22 -16.28
N ILE A 12 14.44 -16.84 -15.00
CA ILE A 12 13.71 -15.65 -14.54
C ILE A 12 14.68 -14.49 -14.51
N TYR A 13 14.42 -13.45 -15.29
CA TYR A 13 15.21 -12.21 -15.27
C TYR A 13 14.51 -11.17 -14.41
N TYR A 14 15.29 -10.41 -13.66
CA TYR A 14 14.77 -9.34 -12.82
C TYR A 14 15.64 -8.08 -12.81
N THR A 15 15.02 -6.95 -12.48
CA THR A 15 15.68 -5.67 -12.24
C THR A 15 15.21 -5.09 -10.90
N THR A 16 16.07 -4.25 -10.31
CA THR A 16 15.83 -3.59 -9.02
C THR A 16 15.89 -2.06 -9.13
N ASP A 17 16.12 -1.56 -10.34
CA ASP A 17 16.31 -0.14 -10.69
C ASP A 17 15.14 0.44 -11.48
N GLY A 18 14.05 -0.32 -11.63
CA GLY A 18 12.83 0.11 -12.32
C GLY A 18 12.80 -0.12 -13.83
N ARG A 19 13.91 -0.54 -14.47
CA ARG A 19 13.90 -0.93 -15.90
C ARG A 19 13.13 -2.23 -16.13
N ASN A 20 12.60 -2.47 -17.32
CA ASN A 20 12.03 -3.78 -17.63
C ASN A 20 13.18 -4.77 -17.90
N PRO A 21 13.22 -5.95 -17.26
CA PRO A 21 14.16 -6.99 -17.62
C PRO A 21 13.91 -7.47 -19.06
N ASP A 22 15.00 -7.82 -19.74
CA ASP A 22 15.01 -8.39 -21.08
C ASP A 22 16.29 -9.21 -21.21
N GLY A 23 16.17 -10.54 -21.17
CA GLY A 23 17.31 -11.44 -21.24
C GLY A 23 18.01 -11.38 -22.60
N LYS A 24 17.27 -11.14 -23.68
CA LYS A 24 17.81 -11.02 -25.05
C LYS A 24 18.60 -9.73 -25.24
N ALA A 25 18.15 -8.64 -24.62
CA ALA A 25 18.84 -7.36 -24.63
C ALA A 25 19.91 -7.21 -23.54
N GLY A 26 20.11 -8.24 -22.69
CA GLY A 26 21.07 -8.21 -21.60
C GLY A 26 20.69 -7.26 -20.44
N ILE A 27 19.40 -6.99 -20.26
CA ILE A 27 18.88 -6.10 -19.23
C ILE A 27 18.38 -6.93 -18.04
N GLY A 28 18.98 -6.71 -16.88
CA GLY A 28 18.61 -7.38 -15.63
C GLY A 28 19.56 -8.52 -15.25
N LYS A 29 19.20 -9.25 -14.20
CA LYS A 29 19.97 -10.37 -13.64
C LYS A 29 19.14 -11.63 -13.69
N VAL A 30 19.77 -12.77 -13.97
CA VAL A 30 19.11 -14.08 -13.81
C VAL A 30 18.95 -14.37 -12.32
N TYR A 31 17.73 -14.69 -11.90
CA TYR A 31 17.44 -15.10 -10.54
C TYR A 31 18.06 -16.47 -10.25
N THR A 32 19.06 -16.49 -9.38
CA THR A 32 19.78 -17.71 -8.96
C THR A 32 19.84 -17.86 -7.43
N GLN A 33 19.57 -16.78 -6.69
CA GLN A 33 19.63 -16.74 -5.24
C GLN A 33 18.63 -15.70 -4.69
N PRO A 34 18.23 -15.80 -3.41
CA PRO A 34 17.31 -14.85 -2.79
C PRO A 34 17.76 -13.39 -2.94
N ILE A 35 16.81 -12.51 -3.25
CA ILE A 35 17.05 -11.06 -3.31
C ILE A 35 16.90 -10.48 -1.90
N VAL A 36 17.93 -9.77 -1.44
CA VAL A 36 17.93 -9.02 -0.17
C VAL A 36 17.44 -7.60 -0.42
N VAL A 37 16.28 -7.25 0.15
CA VAL A 37 15.68 -5.92 0.03
C VAL A 37 15.94 -5.13 1.30
N LYS A 38 16.66 -4.00 1.19
CA LYS A 38 17.05 -3.16 2.34
C LYS A 38 16.31 -1.83 2.44
N THR A 39 15.72 -1.39 1.33
CA THR A 39 15.02 -0.11 1.15
C THR A 39 13.73 -0.33 0.38
N ASP A 40 12.87 0.69 0.35
CA ASP A 40 11.73 0.71 -0.58
C ASP A 40 12.25 0.43 -2.00
N GLN A 41 11.68 -0.56 -2.66
CA GLN A 41 12.13 -0.99 -3.98
C GLN A 41 11.02 -1.70 -4.73
N LYS A 42 10.95 -1.42 -6.03
CA LYS A 42 10.15 -2.21 -6.97
C LYS A 42 11.06 -3.18 -7.71
N ILE A 43 10.74 -4.46 -7.63
CA ILE A 43 11.40 -5.53 -8.37
C ILE A 43 10.51 -5.87 -9.55
N LYS A 44 11.03 -5.75 -10.77
CA LYS A 44 10.33 -6.21 -11.99
C LYS A 44 10.95 -7.51 -12.44
N TYR A 45 10.14 -8.45 -12.92
CA TYR A 45 10.60 -9.76 -13.39
C TYR A 45 9.75 -10.31 -14.53
N HIS A 46 10.34 -11.20 -15.31
CA HIS A 46 9.67 -12.04 -16.29
C HIS A 46 10.47 -13.34 -16.49
N ALA A 47 9.83 -14.35 -17.06
CA ALA A 47 10.43 -15.63 -17.35
C ALA A 47 10.70 -15.78 -18.86
N GLU A 48 11.84 -16.37 -19.20
CA GLU A 48 12.22 -16.69 -20.57
C GLU A 48 12.62 -18.16 -20.69
N LEU A 49 12.28 -18.77 -21.82
CA LEU A 49 12.70 -20.10 -22.23
C LEU A 49 13.10 -20.05 -23.70
N ASP A 50 14.23 -20.67 -24.05
CA ASP A 50 14.73 -20.68 -25.41
C ASP A 50 13.71 -21.32 -26.37
N GLY A 51 13.41 -20.62 -27.46
CA GLY A 51 12.38 -21.02 -28.43
C GLY A 51 10.94 -20.64 -28.06
N TRP A 52 10.72 -19.95 -26.94
CA TRP A 52 9.41 -19.49 -26.48
C TRP A 52 9.33 -17.98 -26.38
N HIS A 53 8.09 -17.47 -26.36
CA HIS A 53 7.84 -16.08 -25.97
C HIS A 53 8.11 -15.90 -24.47
N ALA A 54 8.64 -14.74 -24.10
CA ALA A 54 8.79 -14.37 -22.69
C ALA A 54 7.40 -14.29 -22.02
N SER A 55 7.35 -14.57 -20.72
CA SER A 55 6.15 -14.33 -19.93
C SER A 55 5.80 -12.84 -19.94
N VAL A 56 4.55 -12.55 -19.55
CA VAL A 56 4.17 -11.17 -19.23
C VAL A 56 5.10 -10.60 -18.16
N LEU A 57 5.37 -9.30 -18.26
CA LEU A 57 6.14 -8.55 -17.27
C LEU A 57 5.31 -8.41 -16.00
N ASP A 58 5.91 -8.74 -14.87
CA ASP A 58 5.29 -8.61 -13.56
C ASP A 58 6.22 -7.85 -12.58
N SER A 59 5.69 -7.43 -11.44
CA SER A 59 6.45 -6.68 -10.45
C SER A 59 5.94 -6.81 -9.02
N LEU A 60 6.87 -6.78 -8.07
CA LEU A 60 6.60 -6.68 -6.64
C LEU A 60 7.14 -5.38 -6.08
N GLU A 61 6.34 -4.69 -5.28
CA GLU A 61 6.75 -3.50 -4.55
C GLU A 61 6.96 -3.82 -3.08
N PHE A 62 8.18 -3.57 -2.61
CA PHE A 62 8.57 -3.71 -1.22
C PHE A 62 8.65 -2.32 -0.59
N LYS A 63 8.05 -2.21 0.60
CA LYS A 63 8.17 -1.03 1.46
C LYS A 63 8.78 -1.46 2.77
N LYS A 64 9.68 -0.65 3.29
CA LYS A 64 10.18 -0.84 4.66
C LYS A 64 9.12 -0.30 5.63
N ALA A 65 8.83 -1.04 6.68
CA ALA A 65 8.21 -0.52 7.89
C ALA A 65 9.32 -0.41 8.94
N ARG A 66 9.57 0.79 9.48
CA ARG A 66 10.59 0.97 10.52
C ARG A 66 10.03 0.83 11.93
N PHE A 67 8.78 1.23 12.12
CA PHE A 67 8.13 1.24 13.42
C PHE A 67 6.77 0.56 13.33
N VAL A 68 6.49 -0.30 14.29
CA VAL A 68 5.16 -0.85 14.57
C VAL A 68 4.75 -0.29 15.93
N PRO A 69 3.53 0.26 16.08
CA PRO A 69 3.11 0.83 17.34
C PRO A 69 2.96 -0.23 18.43
N ASP A 70 3.28 0.14 19.68
CA ASP A 70 3.06 -0.73 20.84
C ASP A 70 1.56 -0.96 21.08
N LYS A 71 0.74 0.05 20.76
CA LYS A 71 -0.72 -0.01 20.79
C LYS A 71 -1.29 0.85 19.67
N PHE A 72 -2.43 0.43 19.12
CA PHE A 72 -3.20 1.25 18.21
C PHE A 72 -4.71 1.02 18.44
N SER A 73 -5.52 1.94 17.95
CA SER A 73 -6.98 1.80 17.94
C SER A 73 -7.56 2.53 16.74
N LEU A 74 -8.46 1.88 16.01
CA LEU A 74 -9.33 2.57 15.07
C LEU A 74 -10.40 3.36 15.83
N LYS A 75 -10.51 4.65 15.55
CA LYS A 75 -11.53 5.53 16.14
C LYS A 75 -12.83 5.51 15.37
N ILE A 76 -12.74 5.15 14.09
CA ILE A 76 -13.88 4.90 13.21
C ILE A 76 -13.78 3.45 12.76
N PRO A 77 -14.77 2.60 13.07
CA PRO A 77 -14.74 1.21 12.66
C PRO A 77 -14.78 1.11 11.13
N ALA A 78 -14.10 0.11 10.58
CA ALA A 78 -14.25 -0.26 9.19
C ALA A 78 -15.65 -0.82 8.93
N ASN A 79 -16.06 -0.80 7.67
CA ASN A 79 -17.35 -1.34 7.27
C ASN A 79 -17.43 -2.84 7.62
N PRO A 80 -18.49 -3.33 8.29
CA PRO A 80 -18.58 -4.73 8.72
C PRO A 80 -18.48 -5.77 7.59
N LYS A 81 -18.72 -5.37 6.34
CA LYS A 81 -18.56 -6.23 5.16
C LYS A 81 -17.09 -6.48 4.78
N PHE A 82 -16.19 -5.60 5.21
CA PHE A 82 -14.79 -5.56 4.79
C PHE A 82 -13.89 -5.32 6.02
N LEU A 83 -13.78 -6.35 6.86
CA LEU A 83 -12.97 -6.31 8.08
C LEU A 83 -11.59 -6.98 7.90
N GLY A 84 -11.37 -7.74 6.83
CA GLY A 84 -10.05 -8.27 6.47
C GLY A 84 -9.40 -9.20 7.50
N GLY A 85 -10.12 -9.64 8.54
CA GLY A 85 -9.56 -10.35 9.71
C GLY A 85 -9.46 -9.51 11.00
N GLY A 86 -9.97 -8.28 10.98
CA GLY A 86 -10.03 -7.33 12.09
C GLY A 86 -8.98 -6.22 12.01
N ASP A 87 -9.03 -5.28 12.96
CA ASP A 87 -8.21 -4.06 12.97
C ASP A 87 -6.70 -4.31 12.88
N SER A 88 -6.22 -5.50 13.29
CA SER A 88 -4.80 -5.86 13.20
C SER A 88 -4.24 -5.89 11.78
N VAL A 89 -5.10 -5.95 10.77
CA VAL A 89 -4.71 -5.93 9.35
C VAL A 89 -3.75 -4.79 9.05
N ILE A 90 -4.07 -3.56 9.50
CA ILE A 90 -3.29 -2.36 9.15
C ILE A 90 -1.87 -2.30 9.73
N PHE A 91 -1.45 -3.26 10.55
CA PHE A 91 -0.10 -3.34 11.11
C PHE A 91 0.47 -4.77 11.16
N ASN A 92 -0.09 -5.72 10.39
CA ASN A 92 0.35 -7.12 10.43
C ASN A 92 1.56 -7.44 9.51
N LEU A 93 2.02 -6.46 8.72
CA LEU A 93 3.10 -6.58 7.73
C LEU A 93 2.80 -7.60 6.61
N ALA A 94 1.53 -7.95 6.42
CA ALA A 94 1.04 -8.89 5.41
C ALA A 94 0.21 -8.13 4.38
N LYS A 95 0.77 -8.01 3.18
CA LYS A 95 0.11 -7.33 2.06
C LYS A 95 -1.20 -8.02 1.69
N GLY A 96 -2.27 -7.24 1.54
CA GLY A 96 -3.55 -7.74 1.08
C GLY A 96 -3.46 -8.33 -0.33
N ALA A 97 -4.24 -9.39 -0.59
CA ALA A 97 -4.33 -9.98 -1.93
C ALA A 97 -4.82 -8.93 -2.94
N PRO A 98 -4.44 -9.00 -4.23
CA PRO A 98 -4.92 -8.08 -5.26
C PRO A 98 -6.39 -8.38 -5.65
N ASN A 99 -7.27 -8.56 -4.67
CA ASN A 99 -8.67 -8.90 -4.81
C ASN A 99 -9.45 -8.38 -3.59
N HIS A 100 -10.71 -7.98 -3.82
CA HIS A 100 -11.62 -7.44 -2.82
C HIS A 100 -12.75 -8.42 -2.43
N THR A 101 -12.87 -9.56 -3.14
CA THR A 101 -14.00 -10.50 -2.93
C THR A 101 -13.74 -11.51 -1.82
N VAL A 102 -12.49 -11.65 -1.38
CA VAL A 102 -12.13 -12.43 -0.20
C VAL A 102 -11.96 -11.45 0.95
N ASN A 103 -12.63 -11.72 2.07
CA ASN A 103 -12.59 -10.86 3.25
C ASN A 103 -11.30 -11.10 4.07
N ASP A 104 -10.16 -11.14 3.42
CA ASP A 104 -8.84 -11.30 4.02
C ASP A 104 -7.92 -10.13 3.62
N GLY A 105 -7.41 -9.41 4.61
CA GLY A 105 -6.34 -8.42 4.42
C GLY A 105 -6.75 -7.01 3.98
N TRP A 106 -8.04 -6.65 3.94
CA TRP A 106 -8.47 -5.27 3.65
C TRP A 106 -9.52 -4.74 4.63
N LEU A 107 -9.30 -3.54 5.15
CA LEU A 107 -10.33 -2.73 5.83
C LEU A 107 -10.98 -1.78 4.83
N GLY A 108 -12.30 -1.85 4.70
CA GLY A 108 -13.07 -1.01 3.78
C GLY A 108 -13.76 0.17 4.46
N PHE A 109 -13.69 1.34 3.84
CA PHE A 109 -14.30 2.59 4.30
C PHE A 109 -15.00 3.32 3.13
N GLU A 110 -16.15 3.93 3.38
CA GLU A 110 -16.90 4.72 2.40
C GLU A 110 -17.62 5.90 3.08
N ARG A 111 -17.84 7.00 2.36
CA ARG A 111 -18.62 8.17 2.82
C ARG A 111 -18.01 8.81 4.08
N ALA A 112 -18.72 8.72 5.20
CA ALA A 112 -18.31 9.26 6.50
C ALA A 112 -17.33 8.33 7.21
N GLU A 113 -17.37 7.03 6.91
CA GLU A 113 -16.37 6.07 7.38
C GLU A 113 -15.05 6.35 6.65
N HIS A 114 -13.97 6.45 7.41
CA HIS A 114 -12.63 6.70 6.89
C HIS A 114 -11.60 6.11 7.84
N LEU A 115 -10.38 5.90 7.36
CA LEU A 115 -9.30 5.46 8.23
C LEU A 115 -9.03 6.59 9.23
N ASP A 116 -9.23 6.32 10.51
CA ASP A 116 -8.80 7.16 11.64
C ASP A 116 -8.17 6.22 12.67
N VAL A 117 -6.84 6.11 12.62
CA VAL A 117 -6.08 5.26 13.54
C VAL A 117 -5.22 6.12 14.45
N GLU A 118 -5.36 5.89 15.75
CA GLU A 118 -4.46 6.44 16.77
C GLU A 118 -3.46 5.36 17.19
N CYS A 119 -2.19 5.72 17.20
CA CYS A 119 -1.05 4.87 17.53
C CYS A 119 -0.32 5.42 18.75
N PHE A 120 0.19 4.53 19.58
CA PHE A 120 1.04 4.83 20.72
C PHE A 120 2.35 4.06 20.63
N PHE A 121 3.43 4.77 20.90
CA PHE A 121 4.79 4.25 21.01
C PHE A 121 5.31 4.53 22.41
N LYS A 122 5.65 3.46 23.14
CA LYS A 122 6.31 3.54 24.45
C LYS A 122 7.66 4.25 24.33
N ASN A 123 8.36 4.01 23.22
CA ASN A 123 9.58 4.72 22.85
C ASN A 123 9.26 5.60 21.63
N PRO A 124 9.33 6.94 21.73
CA PRO A 124 8.97 7.83 20.62
C PRO A 124 9.64 7.44 19.30
N ALA A 125 8.82 7.21 18.27
CA ALA A 125 9.26 6.80 16.95
C ALA A 125 9.79 7.99 16.15
N GLU A 126 10.92 7.83 15.45
CA GLU A 126 11.45 8.85 14.55
C GLU A 126 10.71 8.76 13.22
N VAL A 127 9.77 9.67 12.99
CA VAL A 127 8.88 9.66 11.83
C VAL A 127 9.27 10.77 10.87
N LYS A 128 9.33 10.44 9.59
CA LYS A 128 9.49 11.36 8.45
C LYS A 128 8.46 11.11 7.35
N LYS A 129 7.89 9.90 7.27
CA LYS A 129 6.93 9.52 6.24
C LYS A 129 5.94 8.49 6.76
N ILE A 130 4.67 8.70 6.44
CA ILE A 130 3.62 7.68 6.56
C ILE A 130 3.26 7.20 5.16
N SER A 131 3.11 5.89 5.00
CA SER A 131 2.56 5.28 3.79
C SER A 131 1.36 4.42 4.16
N ILE A 132 0.30 4.47 3.36
CA ILE A 132 -0.80 3.51 3.46
C ILE A 132 -0.81 2.62 2.23
N GLY A 133 -1.01 1.32 2.43
CA GLY A 133 -1.25 0.37 1.36
C GLY A 133 -2.74 0.30 1.06
N THR A 134 -3.09 0.28 -0.23
CA THR A 134 -4.47 0.30 -0.71
C THR A 134 -4.65 -0.64 -1.89
N LEU A 135 -5.87 -1.14 -2.08
CA LEU A 135 -6.31 -1.81 -3.29
C LEU A 135 -6.99 -0.79 -4.20
N LEU A 136 -6.73 -0.85 -5.50
CA LEU A 136 -7.52 -0.16 -6.51
C LEU A 136 -8.28 -1.20 -7.35
N ALA A 137 -9.57 -0.98 -7.51
CA ALA A 137 -10.43 -1.77 -8.38
C ALA A 137 -11.61 -0.89 -8.76
N ASP A 138 -11.46 -0.09 -9.83
CA ASP A 138 -12.48 0.87 -10.25
C ASP A 138 -13.83 0.18 -10.54
N ASN A 139 -13.80 -1.02 -11.14
CA ASN A 139 -15.02 -1.79 -11.34
C ASN A 139 -15.73 -2.13 -10.00
N ALA A 140 -15.04 -2.19 -8.88
CA ALA A 140 -15.60 -2.38 -7.55
C ALA A 140 -15.79 -1.07 -6.77
N TYR A 141 -15.66 0.09 -7.44
CA TYR A 141 -15.75 1.43 -6.84
C TYR A 141 -14.62 1.70 -5.83
N ILE A 142 -13.58 0.87 -5.81
CA ILE A 142 -12.41 1.00 -4.93
C ILE A 142 -11.37 1.85 -5.65
N VAL A 143 -11.07 3.00 -5.05
CA VAL A 143 -10.36 4.10 -5.70
C VAL A 143 -9.35 4.72 -4.73
N PRO A 144 -8.45 5.61 -5.20
CA PRO A 144 -7.50 6.27 -4.33
C PRO A 144 -8.17 7.01 -3.16
N PRO A 145 -7.49 7.19 -2.02
CA PRO A 145 -7.93 8.15 -1.01
C PRO A 145 -7.94 9.57 -1.60
N SER A 146 -8.79 10.45 -1.08
CA SER A 146 -8.76 11.88 -1.41
C SER A 146 -7.62 12.60 -0.69
N SER A 147 -7.31 12.19 0.55
CA SER A 147 -6.22 12.74 1.33
C SER A 147 -5.67 11.75 2.35
N LEU A 148 -4.44 12.02 2.80
CA LEU A 148 -3.78 11.42 3.95
C LEU A 148 -3.27 12.56 4.84
N GLU A 149 -3.76 12.61 6.08
CA GLU A 149 -3.36 13.58 7.10
C GLU A 149 -2.67 12.85 8.25
N VAL A 150 -1.59 13.45 8.76
CA VAL A 150 -0.84 12.90 9.88
C VAL A 150 -0.75 13.95 10.97
N TRP A 151 -1.18 13.56 12.16
CA TRP A 151 -1.07 14.32 13.38
C TRP A 151 -0.19 13.59 14.36
N ALA A 152 0.48 14.33 15.24
CA ALA A 152 1.35 13.74 16.23
C ALA A 152 1.32 14.47 17.55
N SER A 153 1.81 13.79 18.58
CA SER A 153 2.04 14.38 19.88
C SER A 153 3.09 13.62 20.69
N ASN A 154 3.64 14.29 21.70
CA ASN A 154 4.33 13.65 22.81
C ASN A 154 3.51 13.68 24.12
N THR A 155 2.31 14.28 24.08
CA THR A 155 1.36 14.35 25.20
C THR A 155 0.00 13.82 24.74
N PRO A 156 -0.59 12.83 25.42
CA PRO A 156 -1.85 12.24 24.96
C PRO A 156 -2.95 13.30 24.78
N GLY A 157 -3.63 13.25 23.63
CA GLY A 157 -4.75 14.14 23.30
C GLY A 157 -4.37 15.51 22.74
N GLN A 158 -3.10 15.92 22.76
CA GLN A 158 -2.66 17.21 22.21
C GLN A 158 -2.10 17.07 20.80
N TRP A 159 -2.95 17.15 19.78
CA TRP A 159 -2.57 16.88 18.40
C TRP A 159 -2.00 18.11 17.67
N GLU A 160 -0.82 17.97 17.08
CA GLU A 160 -0.28 18.89 16.06
C GLU A 160 -0.34 18.20 14.70
N LYS A 161 -0.85 18.88 13.66
CA LYS A 161 -0.78 18.37 12.29
C LYS A 161 0.66 18.47 11.81
N ILE A 162 1.28 17.33 11.50
CA ILE A 162 2.68 17.27 11.06
C ILE A 162 2.82 16.97 9.56
N GLY A 163 1.75 16.54 8.89
CA GLY A 163 1.75 16.37 7.43
C GLY A 163 0.35 16.25 6.84
N THR A 164 0.24 16.62 5.58
CA THR A 164 -0.96 16.42 4.78
C THR A 164 -0.57 16.21 3.32
N GLN A 165 -1.21 15.22 2.68
CA GLN A 165 -1.08 14.99 1.25
C GLN A 165 -2.48 14.81 0.67
N SER A 166 -2.79 15.55 -0.39
CA SER A 166 -3.98 15.34 -1.20
C SER A 166 -3.61 14.53 -2.44
N PHE A 167 -4.53 13.69 -2.90
CA PHE A 167 -4.33 12.90 -4.11
C PHE A 167 -5.37 13.28 -5.16
N PRO A 168 -4.99 13.33 -6.44
CA PRO A 168 -5.93 13.68 -7.50
C PRO A 168 -7.00 12.61 -7.63
N VAL A 169 -8.21 13.04 -8.01
CA VAL A 169 -9.24 12.12 -8.45
C VAL A 169 -8.73 11.41 -9.72
N PRO A 170 -8.87 10.08 -9.83
CA PRO A 170 -8.51 9.35 -11.04
C PRO A 170 -9.09 9.94 -12.32
N ASP A 171 -8.29 9.97 -13.38
CA ASP A 171 -8.67 10.38 -14.74
C ASP A 171 -9.01 9.19 -15.65
N GLY A 172 -8.85 7.95 -15.16
CA GLY A 172 -9.26 6.72 -15.82
C GLY A 172 -9.22 5.50 -14.90
N PRO A 173 -9.56 4.31 -15.43
CA PRO A 173 -9.56 3.04 -14.70
C PRO A 173 -8.19 2.72 -14.08
N GLN A 174 -8.21 2.17 -12.87
CA GLN A 174 -7.00 1.81 -12.13
C GLN A 174 -7.24 0.51 -11.37
N TYR A 175 -6.26 -0.38 -11.43
CA TYR A 175 -6.34 -1.69 -10.80
C TYR A 175 -5.03 -2.06 -10.10
N GLY A 176 -5.15 -2.79 -9.00
CA GLY A 176 -4.06 -3.40 -8.26
C GLY A 176 -3.65 -2.63 -7.01
N ASN A 177 -2.69 -3.20 -6.30
CA ASN A 177 -2.23 -2.66 -5.02
C ASN A 177 -1.37 -1.41 -5.24
N ARG A 178 -1.60 -0.37 -4.45
CA ARG A 178 -0.83 0.89 -4.50
C ARG A 178 -0.57 1.45 -3.11
N PHE A 179 0.58 2.09 -2.95
CA PHE A 179 0.90 2.87 -1.77
C PHE A 179 0.66 4.36 -1.97
N TYR A 180 0.09 5.01 -0.97
CA TYR A 180 -0.07 6.46 -0.89
C TYR A 180 0.77 7.00 0.27
N ASN A 181 1.55 8.05 0.01
CA ASN A 181 2.54 8.56 0.96
C ASN A 181 2.17 9.96 1.43
N CYS A 182 2.49 10.27 2.68
CA CYS A 182 2.51 11.61 3.24
C CYS A 182 3.86 11.82 3.92
N GLU A 183 4.65 12.74 3.37
CA GLU A 183 5.83 13.26 4.07
C GLU A 183 5.35 14.13 5.25
N VAL A 184 6.05 14.03 6.37
CA VAL A 184 5.71 14.77 7.59
C VAL A 184 6.90 15.59 8.08
N LYS A 185 6.63 16.56 8.95
CA LYS A 185 7.65 17.25 9.74
C LYS A 185 8.47 16.20 10.51
N PRO A 186 9.77 16.02 10.19
CA PRO A 186 10.56 14.96 10.82
C PRO A 186 10.70 15.19 12.33
N GLY A 187 10.52 14.14 13.13
CA GLY A 187 10.59 14.26 14.58
C GLY A 187 10.37 12.95 15.32
N LYS A 188 10.57 12.99 16.64
CA LYS A 188 10.25 11.87 17.53
C LYS A 188 8.90 12.07 18.20
N TYR A 189 8.00 11.12 18.01
CA TYR A 189 6.61 11.21 18.47
C TYR A 189 6.17 9.96 19.22
N ALA A 190 5.56 10.14 20.40
CA ALA A 190 4.97 9.07 21.19
C ALA A 190 3.55 8.70 20.73
N TYR A 191 2.83 9.64 20.12
CA TYR A 191 1.48 9.46 19.61
C TYR A 191 1.40 9.89 18.16
N LEU A 192 0.73 9.08 17.33
CA LEU A 192 0.36 9.45 15.97
C LEU A 192 -1.13 9.27 15.78
N LYS A 193 -1.73 10.14 14.97
CA LYS A 193 -3.07 9.97 14.42
C LYS A 193 -2.97 10.07 12.91
N ILE A 194 -3.43 9.03 12.23
CA ILE A 194 -3.31 8.89 10.79
C ILE A 194 -4.72 8.81 10.22
N VAL A 195 -5.04 9.76 9.35
CA VAL A 195 -6.39 9.94 8.81
C VAL A 195 -6.32 9.85 7.29
N ALA A 196 -6.97 8.85 6.69
CA ALA A 196 -7.08 8.72 5.24
C ALA A 196 -8.54 8.72 4.80
N LYS A 197 -8.91 9.66 3.94
CA LYS A 197 -10.30 9.91 3.55
C LYS A 197 -10.62 9.25 2.21
N PRO A 198 -11.79 8.60 2.04
CA PRO A 198 -12.25 8.17 0.73
C PRO A 198 -12.55 9.39 -0.17
N ILE A 199 -12.69 9.17 -1.48
CA ILE A 199 -13.23 10.23 -2.35
C ILE A 199 -14.73 10.36 -2.11
N PRO A 200 -15.24 11.60 -2.00
CA PRO A 200 -16.66 11.82 -1.74
C PRO A 200 -17.54 11.57 -2.97
N LYS A 201 -16.98 11.71 -4.18
CA LYS A 201 -17.68 11.56 -5.46
C LYS A 201 -16.75 10.97 -6.52
N LEU A 202 -17.22 9.94 -7.20
CA LEU A 202 -16.56 9.30 -8.32
C LEU A 202 -16.57 10.22 -9.57
N PRO A 203 -15.50 10.19 -10.38
CA PRO A 203 -15.32 11.08 -11.53
C PRO A 203 -16.31 10.78 -12.67
N SER A 204 -16.37 11.70 -13.65
CA SER A 204 -17.33 11.66 -14.76
C SER A 204 -17.21 10.43 -15.66
N TRP A 205 -16.02 9.86 -15.81
CA TRP A 205 -15.78 8.68 -16.62
C TRP A 205 -16.23 7.38 -15.94
N HIS A 206 -16.37 7.40 -14.61
CA HIS A 206 -16.66 6.20 -13.84
C HIS A 206 -18.14 5.81 -13.96
N ARG A 207 -18.43 4.50 -14.02
CA ARG A 207 -19.81 3.98 -14.14
C ARG A 207 -20.74 4.41 -13.01
N GLY A 208 -20.17 4.62 -11.83
CA GLY A 208 -20.82 5.15 -10.63
C GLY A 208 -20.63 6.66 -10.42
N LYS A 209 -20.48 7.45 -11.49
CA LYS A 209 -20.27 8.91 -11.41
C LYS A 209 -21.16 9.56 -10.34
N GLY A 210 -20.55 10.35 -9.47
CA GLY A 210 -21.25 11.09 -8.41
C GLY A 210 -21.53 10.30 -7.12
N GLU A 211 -21.48 8.96 -7.16
CA GLU A 211 -21.49 8.12 -5.96
C GLU A 211 -20.14 8.23 -5.22
N PRO A 212 -20.09 7.95 -3.91
CA PRO A 212 -18.82 7.88 -3.19
C PRO A 212 -17.97 6.69 -3.65
N GLY A 213 -16.65 6.82 -3.45
CA GLY A 213 -15.71 5.73 -3.67
C GLY A 213 -15.35 5.01 -2.38
N TRP A 214 -15.02 3.73 -2.50
CA TRP A 214 -14.45 2.93 -1.41
C TRP A 214 -12.96 3.20 -1.27
N LEU A 215 -12.52 3.31 -0.02
CA LEU A 215 -11.11 3.25 0.38
C LEU A 215 -10.87 1.89 1.04
N PHE A 216 -9.97 1.09 0.47
CA PHE A 216 -9.52 -0.18 1.05
C PHE A 216 -8.08 0.00 1.55
N VAL A 217 -7.80 -0.44 2.78
CA VAL A 217 -6.48 -0.31 3.42
C VAL A 217 -6.02 -1.65 3.96
N ASP A 218 -4.83 -2.10 3.57
CA ASP A 218 -4.17 -3.31 4.11
C ASP A 218 -3.10 -2.95 5.15
N GLU A 219 -2.41 -1.82 4.99
CA GLU A 219 -1.22 -1.49 5.78
C GLU A 219 -1.09 0.00 6.08
N VAL A 220 -0.54 0.31 7.25
CA VAL A 220 -0.03 1.62 7.64
C VAL A 220 1.45 1.48 7.99
N LEU A 221 2.32 2.03 7.15
CA LEU A 221 3.77 1.93 7.28
C LEU A 221 4.36 3.23 7.81
N ILE A 222 5.11 3.12 8.90
CA ILE A 222 5.68 4.26 9.63
C ILE A 222 7.19 4.25 9.44
N ASN A 223 7.73 5.36 8.90
CA ASN A 223 9.11 5.48 8.42
C ASN A 223 9.80 6.77 8.78
#